data_AF-A0A382PX77-F1
#
_entry.id   AF-A0A382PX77-F1
#
_cell.length_a   1.000
_cell.length_b   1.000
_cell.length_c   1.000
_cell.angle_alpha   90.00
_cell.angle_beta   90.00
_cell.angle_gamma   90.00
#
_symmetry.space_group_name_H-M   'P 1'
#
loop_
_entity.id
_entity.type
_entity.pdbx_description
1 polymer ?
#
loop_
_entity_poly.entity_id
_entity_poly.type
_entity_poly.pdbx_seq_one_letter_code
_entity_poly.pdbx_strand_id
1 'polypeptide(L)'
;MDIYQSELCDKYSLYANNKDLNGILSLYTDDAVMNGNAVDAIIGKEAIKSDIIKWFENADSIDHRATVISANVFGNKAFVYGRWELSQISKDGKKSNLKGNWMNHSEKIGNSWKMKIDLWNDAEFYDLRDQNMDYISIQDKSMLPENVSPEVYTVLVDNDYVKVLDVKFKSGQSDNMHHHNVFTGYVVNGGKMLNTYPDGTTRTMEIPNGMAVHRDFETVHQVKNIGDSDIHIILVEHKNIKPTSN
;
A
#
# COMPACT_ATOMS: atom_id res chain seq x y z
N MET A 1 14.19 -16.86 8.27
CA MET A 1 14.58 -15.75 7.38
C MET A 1 15.35 -16.31 6.18
N ASP A 2 16.43 -17.05 6.43
CA ASP A 2 17.32 -17.64 5.41
C ASP A 2 16.59 -18.49 4.35
N ILE A 3 15.61 -19.30 4.75
CA ILE A 3 14.82 -20.10 3.80
C ILE A 3 14.09 -19.21 2.79
N TYR A 4 13.54 -18.07 3.19
CA TYR A 4 12.81 -17.17 2.28
C TYR A 4 13.78 -16.37 1.40
N GLN A 5 14.96 -16.04 1.94
CA GLN A 5 16.04 -15.47 1.15
C GLN A 5 16.43 -16.44 0.01
N SER A 6 16.73 -17.69 0.34
CA SER A 6 17.19 -18.67 -0.64
C SER A 6 16.09 -19.17 -1.58
N GLU A 7 14.88 -19.40 -1.06
CA GLU A 7 13.78 -20.02 -1.83
C GLU A 7 12.97 -19.04 -2.67
N LEU A 8 12.98 -17.74 -2.34
CA LEU A 8 12.24 -16.72 -3.08
C LEU A 8 13.20 -15.69 -3.69
N CYS A 9 13.92 -14.92 -2.86
CA CYS A 9 14.68 -13.76 -3.34
C CYS A 9 15.88 -14.13 -4.22
N ASP A 10 16.69 -15.09 -3.78
CA ASP A 10 17.90 -15.52 -4.50
C ASP A 10 17.52 -16.22 -5.80
N LYS A 11 16.48 -17.07 -5.77
CA LYS A 11 15.94 -17.71 -6.98
C LYS A 11 15.36 -16.68 -7.94
N TYR A 12 14.54 -15.74 -7.47
CA TYR A 12 13.98 -14.69 -8.31
C TYR A 12 15.09 -13.88 -8.99
N SER A 13 16.08 -13.43 -8.22
CA SER A 13 17.22 -12.67 -8.73
C SER A 13 18.03 -13.49 -9.73
N LEU A 14 18.31 -14.76 -9.43
CA LEU A 14 18.97 -15.68 -10.36
C LEU A 14 18.21 -15.80 -11.68
N TYR A 15 16.89 -16.01 -11.62
CA TYR A 15 16.08 -16.19 -12.83
C TYR A 15 15.94 -14.90 -13.62
N ALA A 16 15.75 -13.76 -12.96
CA ALA A 16 15.70 -12.45 -13.62
C ALA A 16 17.01 -12.13 -14.34
N ASN A 17 18.16 -12.32 -13.68
CA ASN A 17 19.48 -12.01 -14.23
C ASN A 17 19.83 -12.89 -15.44
N ASN A 18 19.28 -14.10 -15.50
CA ASN A 18 19.44 -15.02 -16.63
C ASN A 18 18.28 -14.97 -17.63
N LYS A 19 17.29 -14.09 -17.44
CA LYS A 19 16.04 -14.03 -18.22
C LYS A 19 15.33 -15.38 -18.33
N ASP A 20 15.39 -16.19 -17.27
CA ASP A 20 14.74 -17.50 -17.17
C ASP A 20 13.26 -17.34 -16.82
N LEU A 21 12.43 -17.26 -17.87
CA LEU A 21 10.98 -17.11 -17.75
C LEU A 21 10.35 -18.27 -16.95
N ASN A 22 10.80 -19.51 -17.20
CA ASN A 22 10.23 -20.68 -16.54
C ASN A 22 10.61 -20.70 -15.06
N GLY A 23 11.84 -20.33 -14.75
CA GLY A 23 12.32 -20.11 -13.39
C GLY A 23 11.45 -19.11 -12.65
N ILE A 24 11.26 -17.89 -13.19
CA ILE A 24 10.39 -16.87 -12.58
C ILE A 24 8.98 -17.41 -12.36
N LEU A 25 8.35 -17.97 -13.38
CA LEU A 25 6.98 -18.48 -13.29
C LEU A 25 6.85 -19.65 -12.31
N SER A 26 7.92 -20.41 -12.06
CA SER A 26 7.90 -21.51 -11.08
C SER A 26 7.64 -21.00 -9.65
N LEU A 27 8.03 -19.76 -9.36
CA LEU A 27 7.89 -19.10 -8.06
C LEU A 27 6.48 -18.59 -7.78
N TYR A 28 5.58 -18.53 -8.77
CA TYR A 28 4.20 -18.02 -8.59
C TYR A 28 3.15 -19.13 -8.55
N THR A 29 2.09 -18.91 -7.76
CA THR A 29 0.84 -19.67 -7.88
C THR A 29 0.13 -19.32 -9.19
N ASP A 30 -0.79 -20.18 -9.63
CA ASP A 30 -1.46 -19.99 -10.93
C ASP A 30 -2.40 -18.76 -10.93
N ASP A 31 -2.88 -18.40 -9.75
CA ASP A 31 -3.78 -17.29 -9.44
C ASP A 31 -3.08 -16.17 -8.66
N ALA A 32 -1.78 -16.00 -8.87
CA ALA A 32 -0.97 -14.98 -8.21
C ALA A 32 -1.32 -13.55 -8.69
N VAL A 33 -1.04 -12.56 -7.85
CA VAL A 33 -1.21 -11.13 -8.16
C VAL A 33 0.14 -10.41 -8.04
N MET A 34 0.52 -9.64 -9.06
CA MET A 34 1.68 -8.76 -9.04
C MET A 34 1.24 -7.29 -9.08
N ASN A 35 1.82 -6.44 -8.24
CA ASN A 35 1.52 -5.01 -8.24
C ASN A 35 2.74 -4.16 -7.79
N GLY A 36 3.29 -3.40 -8.73
CA GLY A 36 4.40 -2.46 -8.51
C GLY A 36 3.98 -1.05 -8.09
N ASN A 37 2.70 -0.82 -7.77
CA ASN A 37 2.08 0.45 -7.37
C ASN A 37 2.11 1.60 -8.42
N ALA A 38 2.63 1.36 -9.61
CA ALA A 38 2.68 2.33 -10.71
C ALA A 38 1.54 2.16 -11.74
N VAL A 39 1.01 0.94 -11.86
CA VAL A 39 -0.03 0.55 -12.83
C VAL A 39 -1.01 -0.42 -12.15
N ASP A 40 -2.11 -0.74 -12.85
CA ASP A 40 -3.07 -1.74 -12.40
C ASP A 40 -2.41 -3.10 -12.10
N ALA A 41 -2.96 -3.80 -11.11
CA ALA A 41 -2.45 -5.10 -10.71
C ALA A 41 -2.57 -6.14 -11.84
N ILE A 42 -1.52 -6.95 -12.00
CA ILE A 42 -1.48 -8.07 -12.94
C ILE A 42 -2.00 -9.31 -12.21
N ILE A 43 -3.09 -9.89 -12.71
CA ILE A 43 -3.81 -10.99 -12.04
C ILE A 43 -3.69 -12.26 -12.87
N GLY A 44 -3.15 -13.31 -12.26
CA GLY A 44 -3.02 -14.64 -12.84
C GLY A 44 -1.70 -14.86 -13.58
N LYS A 45 -1.24 -16.11 -13.60
CA LYS A 45 0.09 -16.50 -14.08
C LYS A 45 0.32 -16.26 -15.57
N GLU A 46 -0.70 -16.38 -16.41
CA GLU A 46 -0.56 -16.08 -17.85
C GLU A 46 -0.41 -14.57 -18.12
N ALA A 47 -1.04 -13.71 -17.31
CA ALA A 47 -0.86 -12.28 -17.39
C ALA A 47 0.54 -11.89 -16.90
N ILE A 48 0.99 -12.48 -15.78
CA ILE A 48 2.36 -12.33 -15.26
C ILE A 48 3.39 -12.77 -16.30
N LYS A 49 3.20 -13.94 -16.92
CA LYS A 49 4.07 -14.44 -18.00
C LYS A 49 4.20 -13.42 -19.13
N SER A 50 3.07 -12.87 -19.58
CA SER A 50 3.06 -11.86 -20.64
C SER A 50 3.83 -10.60 -20.27
N ASP A 51 3.77 -10.18 -19.01
CA ASP A 51 4.51 -9.02 -18.50
C ASP A 51 6.02 -9.29 -18.39
N ILE A 52 6.42 -10.44 -17.83
CA ILE A 52 7.83 -10.84 -17.73
C ILE A 52 8.45 -11.01 -19.11
N ILE A 53 7.72 -11.55 -20.10
CA ILE A 53 8.20 -11.62 -21.49
C ILE A 53 8.52 -10.22 -22.01
N LYS A 54 7.61 -9.25 -21.85
CA LYS A 54 7.85 -7.86 -22.30
C LYS A 54 9.08 -7.26 -21.62
N TRP A 55 9.23 -7.48 -20.31
CA TRP A 55 10.39 -7.00 -19.57
C TRP A 55 11.69 -7.59 -20.12
N PHE A 56 11.75 -8.91 -20.29
CA PHE A 56 12.94 -9.61 -20.80
C PHE A 56 13.25 -9.28 -22.25
N GLU A 57 12.23 -9.09 -23.09
CA GLU A 57 12.39 -8.68 -24.48
C GLU A 57 12.91 -7.25 -24.60
N ASN A 58 12.58 -6.36 -23.68
CA ASN A 58 13.06 -4.98 -23.67
C ASN A 58 14.45 -4.84 -23.02
N ALA A 59 14.79 -5.69 -22.06
CA ALA A 59 16.06 -5.65 -21.37
C ALA A 59 17.19 -6.21 -22.24
N ASP A 60 18.28 -5.46 -22.37
CA ASP A 60 19.57 -5.96 -22.85
C ASP A 60 20.30 -6.69 -21.71
N SER A 61 20.40 -6.06 -20.53
CA SER A 61 20.96 -6.66 -19.32
C SER A 61 20.10 -6.39 -18.07
N ILE A 62 20.17 -7.30 -17.10
CA ILE A 62 19.44 -7.25 -15.83
C ILE A 62 20.43 -7.70 -14.72
N ASP A 63 20.61 -6.86 -13.70
CA ASP A 63 21.21 -7.19 -12.41
C ASP A 63 20.20 -6.81 -11.31
N HIS A 64 19.37 -7.78 -10.95
CA HIS A 64 18.39 -7.72 -9.88
C HIS A 64 18.93 -8.39 -8.63
N ARG A 65 18.64 -7.80 -7.46
CA ARG A 65 18.94 -8.35 -6.14
C ARG A 65 17.80 -8.05 -5.18
N ALA A 66 17.48 -9.01 -4.30
CA ALA A 66 16.51 -8.81 -3.24
C ALA A 66 17.02 -9.36 -1.90
N THR A 67 16.72 -8.68 -0.81
CA THR A 67 17.09 -9.07 0.56
C THR A 67 15.86 -9.11 1.45
N VAL A 68 15.66 -10.21 2.17
CA VAL A 68 14.63 -10.37 3.19
C VAL A 68 15.02 -9.60 4.45
N ILE A 69 14.09 -8.80 4.97
CA ILE A 69 14.25 -8.12 6.27
C ILE A 69 13.43 -8.83 7.36
N SER A 70 12.25 -9.34 7.02
CA SER A 70 11.46 -10.16 7.95
C SER A 70 10.56 -11.16 7.25
N ALA A 71 10.21 -12.21 7.97
CA ALA A 71 9.25 -13.21 7.53
C ALA A 71 8.37 -13.63 8.73
N ASN A 72 7.06 -13.58 8.54
CA ASN A 72 6.07 -14.06 9.49
C ASN A 72 5.37 -15.29 8.89
N VAL A 73 5.49 -16.44 9.56
CA VAL A 73 5.02 -17.74 9.05
C VAL A 73 3.82 -18.20 9.84
N PHE A 74 2.78 -18.66 9.15
CA PHE A 74 1.54 -19.14 9.75
C PHE A 74 1.02 -20.34 8.96
N GLY A 75 1.41 -21.54 9.43
CA GLY A 75 1.13 -22.80 8.75
C GLY A 75 1.83 -22.89 7.40
N ASN A 76 1.06 -23.14 6.33
CA ASN A 76 1.57 -23.21 4.96
C ASN A 76 1.57 -21.84 4.26
N LYS A 77 1.54 -20.75 5.01
CA LYS A 77 1.53 -19.38 4.49
C LYS A 77 2.59 -18.53 5.17
N ALA A 78 3.06 -17.49 4.49
CA ALA A 78 4.00 -16.52 5.04
C ALA A 78 3.76 -15.12 4.48
N PHE A 79 3.98 -14.11 5.31
CA PHE A 79 4.19 -12.73 4.87
C PHE A 79 5.68 -12.42 5.00
N VAL A 80 6.30 -12.06 3.88
CA VAL A 80 7.74 -11.78 3.83
C VAL A 80 7.92 -10.37 3.31
N TYR A 81 8.78 -9.58 3.92
CA TYR A 81 9.09 -8.23 3.45
C TYR A 81 10.59 -8.00 3.37
N GLY A 82 10.99 -7.13 2.46
CA GLY A 82 12.40 -6.85 2.21
C GLY A 82 12.65 -5.67 1.29
N ARG A 83 13.88 -5.60 0.80
CA ARG A 83 14.35 -4.61 -0.18
C ARG A 83 14.74 -5.26 -1.49
N TRP A 84 14.63 -4.51 -2.58
CA TRP A 84 15.10 -4.92 -3.90
C TRP A 84 15.91 -3.79 -4.56
N GLU A 85 16.80 -4.18 -5.46
CA GLU A 85 17.63 -3.32 -6.29
C GLU A 85 17.66 -3.88 -7.73
N LEU A 86 17.65 -3.01 -8.73
CA LEU A 86 17.74 -3.36 -10.15
C LEU A 86 18.66 -2.39 -10.88
N SER A 87 19.72 -2.91 -11.48
CA SER A 87 20.48 -2.24 -12.53
C SER A 87 20.15 -2.89 -13.87
N GLN A 88 19.62 -2.11 -14.81
CA GLN A 88 19.18 -2.58 -16.13
C GLN A 88 19.72 -1.69 -17.25
N ILE A 89 19.99 -2.31 -18.39
CA ILE A 89 20.15 -1.63 -19.67
C ILE A 89 19.06 -2.13 -20.61
N SER A 90 18.27 -1.26 -21.23
CA SER A 90 17.31 -1.64 -22.27
C SER A 90 17.96 -1.71 -23.65
N LYS A 91 17.29 -2.36 -24.61
CA LYS A 91 17.79 -2.54 -25.99
C LYS A 91 18.09 -1.23 -26.73
N ASP A 92 17.47 -0.13 -26.34
CA ASP A 92 17.75 1.23 -26.85
C ASP A 92 18.98 1.87 -26.19
N GLY A 93 19.65 1.17 -25.27
CA GLY A 93 20.83 1.63 -24.54
C GLY A 93 20.52 2.47 -23.29
N LYS A 94 19.25 2.71 -22.96
CA LYS A 94 18.88 3.45 -21.74
C LYS A 94 19.26 2.62 -20.50
N LYS A 95 19.90 3.28 -19.54
CA LYS A 95 20.27 2.69 -18.25
C LYS A 95 19.27 3.09 -17.18
N SER A 96 18.91 2.15 -16.33
CA SER A 96 18.04 2.35 -15.17
C SER A 96 18.70 1.72 -13.94
N ASN A 97 18.75 2.46 -12.84
CA ASN A 97 19.13 1.96 -11.52
C ASN A 97 17.97 2.27 -10.60
N LEU A 98 17.28 1.24 -10.12
CA LEU A 98 16.09 1.37 -9.28
C LEU A 98 16.30 0.60 -8.00
N LYS A 99 15.57 1.00 -6.96
CA LYS A 99 15.55 0.30 -5.67
C LYS A 99 14.20 0.49 -5.02
N GLY A 100 13.86 -0.38 -4.09
CA GLY A 100 12.67 -0.19 -3.30
C GLY A 100 12.46 -1.25 -2.25
N ASN A 101 11.23 -1.35 -1.80
CA ASN A 101 10.77 -2.33 -0.83
C ASN A 101 9.74 -3.24 -1.48
N TRP A 102 9.67 -4.47 -1.00
CA TRP A 102 8.72 -5.46 -1.47
C TRP A 102 8.06 -6.18 -0.29
N MET A 103 6.88 -6.73 -0.54
CA MET A 103 6.17 -7.64 0.34
C MET A 103 5.53 -8.75 -0.46
N ASN A 104 5.67 -9.99 0.03
CA ASN A 104 4.97 -11.14 -0.53
C ASN A 104 4.03 -11.78 0.49
N HIS A 105 2.84 -12.14 0.02
CA HIS A 105 2.09 -13.26 0.58
C HIS A 105 2.50 -14.53 -0.17
N SER A 106 3.09 -15.48 0.54
CA SER A 106 3.57 -16.75 -0.03
C SER A 106 2.82 -17.95 0.54
N GLU A 107 2.57 -18.95 -0.28
CA GLU A 107 1.96 -20.21 0.08
C GLU A 107 2.91 -21.38 -0.20
N LYS A 108 2.92 -22.39 0.67
CA LYS A 108 3.69 -23.61 0.48
C LYS A 108 2.87 -24.62 -0.32
N ILE A 109 3.29 -24.89 -1.55
CA ILE A 109 2.67 -25.85 -2.47
C ILE A 109 3.62 -27.03 -2.66
N GLY A 110 3.24 -28.19 -2.11
CA GLY A 110 4.15 -29.33 -1.98
C GLY A 110 5.35 -28.95 -1.09
N ASN A 111 6.56 -29.06 -1.64
CA ASN A 111 7.79 -28.74 -0.92
C ASN A 111 8.33 -27.34 -1.21
N SER A 112 7.64 -26.53 -2.03
CA SER A 112 8.13 -25.24 -2.49
C SER A 112 7.25 -24.09 -2.01
N TRP A 113 7.89 -22.99 -1.61
CA TRP A 113 7.20 -21.72 -1.38
C TRP A 113 6.92 -21.03 -2.72
N LYS A 114 5.71 -20.51 -2.87
CA LYS A 114 5.29 -19.75 -4.05
C LYS A 114 4.63 -18.44 -3.66
N MET A 115 4.92 -17.39 -4.39
CA MET A 115 4.30 -16.08 -4.24
C MET A 115 2.88 -16.11 -4.80
N LYS A 116 1.94 -15.76 -3.94
CA LYS A 116 0.50 -15.62 -4.23
C LYS A 116 0.12 -14.14 -4.39
N ILE A 117 0.76 -13.27 -3.62
CA ILE A 117 0.70 -11.83 -3.81
C ILE A 117 2.14 -11.31 -3.79
N ASP A 118 2.51 -10.54 -4.80
CA ASP A 118 3.82 -9.92 -4.94
C ASP A 118 3.68 -8.43 -5.16
N LEU A 119 4.02 -7.67 -4.13
CA LEU A 119 3.89 -6.21 -4.10
C LEU A 119 5.29 -5.60 -3.99
N TRP A 120 5.56 -4.59 -4.81
CA TRP A 120 6.77 -3.79 -4.65
C TRP A 120 6.52 -2.32 -4.93
N ASN A 121 7.42 -1.48 -4.46
CA ASN A 121 7.48 -0.08 -4.85
C ASN A 121 8.84 0.24 -5.46
N ASP A 122 8.89 1.31 -6.26
CA ASP A 122 10.11 1.96 -6.68
C ASP A 122 10.32 3.20 -5.81
N ALA A 123 11.33 3.17 -4.94
CA ALA A 123 11.64 4.27 -4.03
C ALA A 123 12.00 5.56 -4.77
N GLU A 124 12.55 5.49 -5.98
CA GLU A 124 12.85 6.69 -6.78
C GLU A 124 11.61 7.25 -7.48
N PHE A 125 10.64 6.39 -7.80
CA PHE A 125 9.30 6.84 -8.22
C PHE A 125 8.58 7.60 -7.11
N TYR A 126 8.89 7.28 -5.84
CA TYR A 126 8.47 8.09 -4.69
C TYR A 126 9.25 9.40 -4.61
N ASP A 127 10.58 9.42 -4.80
CA ASP A 127 11.37 10.66 -4.80
C ASP A 127 10.93 11.67 -5.89
N LEU A 128 10.38 11.19 -7.02
CA LEU A 128 9.76 12.04 -8.06
C LEU A 128 8.38 12.61 -7.66
N ARG A 129 7.66 11.92 -6.75
CA ARG A 129 6.49 12.50 -6.05
C ARG A 129 6.92 13.38 -4.86
N ASP A 130 8.13 13.15 -4.35
CA ASP A 130 8.83 13.89 -3.30
C ASP A 130 9.53 15.15 -3.85
N GLN A 131 8.90 15.83 -4.82
CA GLN A 131 9.05 17.28 -4.90
C GLN A 131 8.37 17.86 -3.65
N ASN A 132 9.10 17.74 -2.53
CA ASN A 132 8.78 18.13 -1.16
C ASN A 132 8.18 19.54 -1.10
N MET A 133 6.88 19.61 -1.29
CA MET A 133 6.06 20.58 -0.59
C MET A 133 5.64 19.89 0.70
N ASP A 134 6.12 20.39 1.83
CA ASP A 134 5.57 20.04 3.14
C ASP A 134 4.13 20.61 3.18
N TYR A 135 3.18 19.85 2.62
CA TYR A 135 1.78 20.23 2.52
C TYR A 135 1.18 20.47 3.91
N ILE A 136 1.74 19.84 4.96
CA ILE A 136 1.33 20.07 6.34
C ILE A 136 1.87 21.39 6.90
N SER A 137 3.05 21.85 6.49
CA SER A 137 3.59 23.15 6.96
C SER A 137 2.76 24.35 6.51
N ILE A 138 2.04 24.22 5.39
CA ILE A 138 1.17 25.27 4.84
C ILE A 138 -0.30 25.09 5.23
N GLN A 139 -0.67 23.97 5.84
CA GLN A 139 -2.05 23.68 6.24
C GLN A 139 -2.37 24.25 7.63
N ASP A 140 -3.63 24.65 7.78
CA ASP A 140 -4.17 25.07 9.07
C ASP A 140 -4.30 23.87 10.00
N LYS A 141 -3.32 23.73 10.90
CA LYS A 141 -3.28 22.67 11.91
C LYS A 141 -4.45 22.75 12.90
N SER A 142 -5.18 23.86 12.95
CA SER A 142 -6.31 24.03 13.88
C SER A 142 -7.52 23.15 13.53
N MET A 143 -7.64 22.68 12.28
CA MET A 143 -8.74 21.80 11.85
C MET A 143 -8.34 20.32 11.70
N LEU A 144 -7.21 19.90 12.26
CA LEU A 144 -6.87 18.49 12.28
C LEU A 144 -7.81 17.72 13.21
N PRO A 145 -8.25 16.49 12.83
CA PRO A 145 -9.25 15.73 13.57
C PRO A 145 -8.85 15.47 15.02
N GLU A 146 -7.57 15.13 15.27
CA GLU A 146 -7.05 14.90 16.62
C GLU A 146 -6.99 16.17 17.50
N ASN A 147 -6.99 17.35 16.88
CA ASN A 147 -6.96 18.60 17.61
C ASN A 147 -8.37 19.07 17.98
N VAL A 148 -9.34 18.88 17.08
CA VAL A 148 -10.72 19.35 17.30
C VAL A 148 -11.61 18.31 17.99
N SER A 149 -11.26 17.03 17.91
CA SER A 149 -12.00 15.92 18.54
C SER A 149 -11.05 14.85 19.13
N PRO A 150 -10.16 15.21 20.08
CA PRO A 150 -9.21 14.27 20.68
C PRO A 150 -9.86 13.06 21.38
N GLU A 151 -11.13 13.15 21.74
CA GLU A 151 -11.92 12.06 22.29
C GLU A 151 -12.34 10.99 21.26
N VAL A 152 -12.26 11.30 19.96
CA VAL A 152 -12.55 10.39 18.84
C VAL A 152 -11.27 9.89 18.18
N TYR A 153 -10.25 10.75 18.06
CA TYR A 153 -9.03 10.47 17.29
C TYR A 153 -7.81 10.38 18.20
N THR A 154 -7.19 9.21 18.27
CA THR A 154 -5.92 8.98 18.97
C THR A 154 -4.78 8.82 17.97
N VAL A 155 -3.71 9.60 18.10
CA VAL A 155 -2.51 9.45 17.27
C VAL A 155 -1.70 8.24 17.73
N LEU A 156 -1.51 7.26 16.85
CA LEU A 156 -0.70 6.07 17.12
C LEU A 156 0.74 6.22 16.59
N VAL A 157 0.88 6.83 15.41
CA VAL A 157 2.16 7.09 14.76
C VAL A 157 2.08 8.48 14.14
N ASP A 158 3.15 9.26 14.29
CA ASP A 158 3.36 10.51 13.57
C ASP A 158 4.85 10.58 13.21
N ASN A 159 5.16 10.47 11.93
CA ASN A 159 6.52 10.58 11.40
C ASN A 159 6.55 11.51 10.20
N ASP A 160 7.65 11.57 9.44
CA ASP A 160 7.77 12.53 8.32
C ASP A 160 6.87 12.19 7.12
N TYR A 161 6.32 10.98 7.03
CA TYR A 161 5.59 10.49 5.85
C TYR A 161 4.09 10.28 6.10
N VAL A 162 3.75 9.75 7.28
CA VAL A 162 2.38 9.35 7.62
C VAL A 162 2.04 9.68 9.07
N LYS A 163 0.75 9.93 9.29
CA LYS A 163 0.12 9.93 10.61
C LYS A 163 -0.92 8.83 10.65
N VAL A 164 -0.83 7.94 11.64
CA VAL A 164 -1.79 6.86 11.85
C VAL A 164 -2.68 7.23 13.02
N LEU A 165 -4.00 7.26 12.78
CA LEU A 165 -5.04 7.59 13.75
C LEU A 165 -5.86 6.34 14.06
N ASP A 166 -6.06 6.08 15.35
CA ASP A 166 -7.10 5.21 15.88
C ASP A 166 -8.37 6.05 16.09
N VAL A 167 -9.37 5.80 15.27
CA VAL A 167 -10.62 6.58 15.21
C VAL A 167 -11.76 5.77 15.79
N LYS A 168 -12.35 6.26 16.89
CA LYS A 168 -13.43 5.56 17.61
C LYS A 168 -14.61 6.49 17.89
N PHE A 169 -15.75 6.17 17.30
CA PHE A 169 -17.01 6.84 17.61
C PHE A 169 -17.88 5.92 18.45
N LYS A 170 -18.31 6.38 19.62
CA LYS A 170 -19.41 5.72 20.33
C LYS A 170 -20.71 5.88 19.55
N SER A 171 -21.67 4.99 19.76
CA SER A 171 -23.03 5.18 19.26
C SER A 171 -23.57 6.57 19.65
N GLY A 172 -24.08 7.32 18.67
CA GLY A 172 -24.61 8.68 18.83
C GLY A 172 -23.56 9.79 18.91
N GLN A 173 -22.27 9.47 19.01
CA GLN A 173 -21.19 10.46 19.10
C GLN A 173 -20.98 11.16 17.76
N SER A 174 -20.64 12.45 17.84
CA SER A 174 -20.23 13.28 16.72
C SER A 174 -18.84 13.84 17.00
N ASP A 175 -18.07 14.04 15.95
CA ASP A 175 -16.87 14.87 15.99
C ASP A 175 -17.21 16.33 15.66
N ASN A 176 -16.17 17.16 15.55
CA ASN A 176 -16.22 18.52 15.03
C ASN A 176 -15.77 18.57 13.56
N MET A 177 -16.17 19.63 12.85
CA MET A 177 -15.71 19.88 11.47
C MET A 177 -14.19 19.88 11.40
N HIS A 178 -13.63 19.01 10.57
CA HIS A 178 -12.20 18.80 10.43
C HIS A 178 -11.84 18.55 8.97
N HIS A 179 -10.53 18.55 8.72
CA HIS A 179 -9.95 18.29 7.42
C HIS A 179 -9.05 17.04 7.47
N HIS A 180 -9.19 16.18 6.46
CA HIS A 180 -8.31 15.05 6.20
C HIS A 180 -7.49 15.29 4.93
N ASN A 181 -6.20 14.94 5.02
CA ASN A 181 -5.30 14.81 3.88
C ASN A 181 -5.62 13.56 3.04
N VAL A 182 -4.83 13.31 1.99
CA VAL A 182 -4.84 12.01 1.30
C VAL A 182 -4.73 10.90 2.34
N PHE A 183 -5.69 9.98 2.36
CA PHE A 183 -5.74 8.97 3.40
C PHE A 183 -6.16 7.61 2.89
N THR A 184 -5.72 6.59 3.63
CA THR A 184 -6.24 5.23 3.53
C THR A 184 -6.86 4.83 4.86
N GLY A 185 -8.10 4.38 4.85
CA GLY A 185 -8.82 3.91 6.03
C GLY A 185 -9.08 2.41 5.98
N TYR A 186 -8.98 1.74 7.12
CA TYR A 186 -9.43 0.37 7.33
C TYR A 186 -10.48 0.32 8.43
N VAL A 187 -11.68 -0.14 8.10
CA VAL A 187 -12.80 -0.22 9.03
C VAL A 187 -12.70 -1.51 9.84
N VAL A 188 -12.30 -1.39 11.10
CA VAL A 188 -12.22 -2.53 12.03
C VAL A 188 -13.63 -2.94 12.48
N ASN A 189 -14.43 -1.97 12.92
CA ASN A 189 -15.85 -2.14 13.17
C ASN A 189 -16.63 -1.01 12.49
N GLY A 190 -17.55 -1.39 11.62
CA GLY A 190 -18.38 -0.53 10.81
C GLY A 190 -19.66 -0.10 11.53
N GLY A 191 -20.51 0.58 10.79
CA GLY A 191 -21.75 1.16 11.30
C GLY A 191 -22.33 2.19 10.34
N LYS A 192 -23.29 2.97 10.85
CA LYS A 192 -24.00 3.98 10.06
C LYS A 192 -23.57 5.38 10.47
N MET A 193 -23.08 6.15 9.49
CA MET A 193 -22.57 7.49 9.68
C MET A 193 -23.41 8.53 8.95
N LEU A 194 -23.51 9.72 9.52
CA LEU A 194 -23.98 10.93 8.86
C LEU A 194 -22.79 11.87 8.69
N ASN A 195 -22.44 12.18 7.45
CA ASN A 195 -21.43 13.18 7.13
C ASN A 195 -22.12 14.51 6.85
N THR A 196 -21.58 15.60 7.40
CA THR A 196 -21.99 16.98 7.11
C THR A 196 -20.81 17.71 6.47
N TYR A 197 -21.06 18.40 5.35
CA TYR A 197 -20.04 19.13 4.59
C TYR A 197 -20.10 20.65 4.86
N PRO A 198 -19.07 21.43 4.47
CA PRO A 198 -19.02 22.88 4.76
C PRO A 198 -20.18 23.70 4.19
N ASP A 199 -20.78 23.24 3.09
CA ASP A 199 -21.97 23.87 2.47
C ASP A 199 -23.28 23.53 3.20
N GLY A 200 -23.22 22.73 4.28
CA GLY A 200 -24.35 22.25 5.05
C GLY A 200 -25.05 21.03 4.45
N THR A 201 -24.60 20.52 3.30
CA THR A 201 -25.13 19.27 2.75
C THR A 201 -24.77 18.10 3.64
N THR A 202 -25.64 17.09 3.65
CA THR A 202 -25.44 15.88 4.45
C THR A 202 -25.55 14.62 3.62
N ARG A 203 -24.79 13.60 4.00
CA ARG A 203 -24.81 12.29 3.37
C ARG A 203 -24.79 11.19 4.42
N THR A 204 -25.79 10.33 4.41
CA THR A 204 -25.78 9.10 5.20
C THR A 204 -24.98 8.01 4.49
N MET A 205 -24.15 7.29 5.21
CA MET A 205 -23.34 6.19 4.71
C MET A 205 -23.38 5.00 5.67
N GLU A 206 -23.48 3.79 5.11
CA GLU A 206 -23.22 2.54 5.82
C GLU A 206 -21.80 2.10 5.49
N ILE A 207 -20.96 1.90 6.50
CA ILE A 207 -19.58 1.41 6.32
C ILE A 207 -19.47 -0.02 6.85
N PRO A 208 -19.15 -1.03 6.02
CA PRO A 208 -19.06 -2.41 6.48
C PRO A 208 -17.72 -2.72 7.16
N ASN A 209 -17.72 -3.73 8.04
CA ASN A 209 -16.51 -4.27 8.65
C ASN A 209 -15.54 -4.77 7.58
N GLY A 210 -14.25 -4.52 7.78
CA GLY A 210 -13.18 -4.93 6.87
C GLY A 210 -13.07 -4.10 5.59
N MET A 211 -13.88 -3.05 5.42
CA MET A 211 -13.74 -2.15 4.27
C MET A 211 -12.40 -1.44 4.31
N ALA A 212 -11.66 -1.51 3.20
CA ALA A 212 -10.55 -0.62 2.91
C ALA A 212 -11.04 0.51 2.00
N VAL A 213 -10.68 1.75 2.33
CA VAL A 213 -11.03 2.94 1.53
C VAL A 213 -9.78 3.77 1.32
N HIS A 214 -9.62 4.30 0.10
CA HIS A 214 -8.63 5.31 -0.21
C HIS A 214 -9.33 6.59 -0.69
N ARG A 215 -8.79 7.73 -0.29
CA ARG A 215 -9.17 9.07 -0.78
C ARG A 215 -7.90 9.80 -1.15
N ASP A 216 -7.79 10.15 -2.42
CA ASP A 216 -6.66 10.84 -3.01
C ASP A 216 -6.86 12.37 -3.06
N PHE A 217 -7.96 12.88 -2.51
CA PHE A 217 -8.30 14.30 -2.42
C PHE A 217 -8.57 14.75 -0.97
N GLU A 218 -8.41 16.05 -0.70
CA GLU A 218 -8.72 16.65 0.60
C GLU A 218 -10.21 16.54 0.93
N THR A 219 -10.51 16.14 2.17
CA THR A 219 -11.89 16.02 2.64
C THR A 219 -12.09 16.92 3.85
N VAL A 220 -13.05 17.85 3.77
CA VAL A 220 -13.51 18.63 4.92
C VAL A 220 -14.91 18.19 5.28
N HIS A 221 -15.10 17.68 6.50
CA HIS A 221 -16.40 17.21 6.96
C HIS A 221 -16.50 17.11 8.48
N GLN A 222 -17.72 16.94 8.97
CA GLN A 222 -18.06 16.45 10.30
C GLN A 222 -18.73 15.08 10.14
N VAL A 223 -18.44 14.14 11.04
CA VAL A 223 -19.04 12.81 11.08
C VAL A 223 -19.79 12.59 12.39
N LYS A 224 -20.99 12.02 12.28
CA LYS A 224 -21.77 11.51 13.40
C LYS A 224 -22.07 10.04 13.22
N ASN A 225 -21.77 9.22 14.22
CA ASN A 225 -22.27 7.86 14.31
C ASN A 225 -23.77 7.90 14.66
N ILE A 226 -24.61 7.49 13.71
CA ILE A 226 -26.08 7.43 13.87
C ILE A 226 -26.59 5.99 14.04
N GLY A 227 -25.69 5.01 14.13
CA GLY A 227 -26.00 3.62 14.45
C GLY A 227 -26.07 3.36 15.96
N ASP A 228 -26.38 2.12 16.31
CA ASP A 228 -26.51 1.61 17.68
C ASP A 228 -25.24 0.91 18.21
N SER A 229 -24.20 0.79 17.38
CA SER A 229 -22.89 0.22 17.74
C SER A 229 -21.77 1.25 17.62
N ASP A 230 -20.69 1.03 18.36
CA ASP A 230 -19.46 1.83 18.23
C ASP A 230 -18.77 1.56 16.88
N ILE A 231 -18.18 2.59 16.29
CA ILE A 231 -17.39 2.51 15.05
C ILE A 231 -15.92 2.60 15.40
N HIS A 232 -15.08 1.81 14.72
CA HIS A 232 -13.63 1.79 14.91
C HIS A 232 -12.93 1.69 13.56
N ILE A 233 -12.08 2.66 13.26
CA ILE A 233 -11.36 2.79 11.99
C ILE A 233 -9.89 3.07 12.29
N ILE A 234 -8.99 2.41 11.56
CA ILE A 234 -7.58 2.81 11.49
C ILE A 234 -7.41 3.67 10.25
N LEU A 235 -7.04 4.93 10.44
CA LEU A 235 -6.79 5.87 9.36
C LEU A 235 -5.29 6.10 9.22
N VAL A 236 -4.79 6.05 7.99
CA VAL A 236 -3.42 6.41 7.64
C VAL A 236 -3.48 7.63 6.75
N GLU A 237 -3.18 8.80 7.30
CA GLU A 237 -3.06 10.04 6.56
C GLU A 237 -1.63 10.21 6.04
N HIS A 238 -1.51 10.56 4.76
CA HIS A 238 -0.24 10.87 4.13
C HIS A 238 0.10 12.35 4.30
N LYS A 239 1.35 12.63 4.64
CA LYS A 239 1.84 14.00 4.92
C LYS A 239 2.39 14.70 3.67
N ASN A 240 2.92 13.92 2.72
CA ASN A 240 3.70 14.43 1.59
C ASN A 240 3.11 14.02 0.23
N ILE A 241 1.82 13.67 0.17
CA ILE A 241 1.14 13.37 -1.10
C ILE A 241 0.31 14.57 -1.51
N LYS A 242 0.57 15.09 -2.71
CA LYS A 242 -0.26 16.13 -3.34
C LYS A 242 -1.69 15.59 -3.56
N PRO A 243 -2.72 16.22 -2.98
CA PRO A 243 -4.11 15.86 -3.24
C PRO A 243 -4.48 16.07 -4.72
N THR A 244 -5.32 15.20 -5.26
CA THR A 244 -5.97 15.41 -6.55
C THR A 244 -7.02 16.52 -6.42
N SER A 245 -7.19 17.33 -7.47
CA SER A 245 -8.26 18.32 -7.51
C SER A 245 -9.60 17.61 -7.64
N ASN A 246 -10.54 17.86 -6.72
CA ASN A 246 -11.95 17.47 -6.84
C ASN A 246 -12.67 18.23 -7.97
#